data_AF-A0A953UJX3-F1
#
_entry.id   AF-A0A953UJX3-F1
#
_cell.length_a   1.000
_cell.length_b   1.000
_cell.length_c   1.000
_cell.angle_alpha   90.00
_cell.angle_beta   90.00
_cell.angle_gamma   90.00
#
_symmetry.space_group_name_H-M   'P 1'
#
loop_
_entity.id
_entity.type
_entity.pdbx_description
1 polymer ?
#
loop_
_entity_poly.entity_id
_entity_poly.type
_entity_poly.pdbx_seq_one_letter_code
_entity_poly.pdbx_strand_id
1 'polypeptide(L)'
;MWSQVEADFEQMLARKIYPVLLGDAVYRAFLTLAGMGPNFPSDETVPVSLRENFAKAAKIRAHIAVAEIARSSGLEEARSNAKLITGPVTLYRFWDSRAPERREGVWWFERHVIDLCKQNAGRTAAERLEWLREHLAVSIDWSKMDRIDVMSLAANQEVPVIEGTGTAQRMYSATALTRGKVASKDYWPNLGKFFPGGVKQTVPPFLPRFQGQDLNRFLSGA
;
A
#
# COMPACT_ATOMS: atom_id res chain seq x y z
N MET A 1 -8.41 13.94 12.16
CA MET A 1 -8.44 13.86 10.69
C MET A 1 -8.78 12.46 10.21
N TRP A 2 -8.31 11.39 10.87
CA TRP A 2 -8.61 10.01 10.46
C TRP A 2 -10.10 9.68 10.36
N SER A 3 -10.94 10.27 11.22
CA SER A 3 -12.40 10.15 11.13
C SER A 3 -12.97 10.68 9.82
N GLN A 4 -12.40 11.76 9.26
CA GLN A 4 -12.79 12.30 7.96
C GLN A 4 -12.33 11.37 6.84
N VAL A 5 -11.08 10.89 6.90
CA VAL A 5 -10.56 9.91 5.94
C VAL A 5 -11.41 8.64 5.92
N GLU A 6 -11.81 8.15 7.09
CA GLU A 6 -12.70 7.00 7.23
C GLU A 6 -14.07 7.25 6.59
N ALA A 7 -14.69 8.40 6.89
CA ALA A 7 -15.99 8.76 6.32
C ALA A 7 -15.94 8.91 4.79
N ASP A 8 -14.91 9.56 4.25
CA ASP A 8 -14.73 9.74 2.81
C ASP A 8 -14.50 8.38 2.12
N PHE A 9 -13.67 7.52 2.73
CA PHE A 9 -13.39 6.18 2.21
C PHE A 9 -14.62 5.28 2.26
N GLU A 10 -15.42 5.34 3.34
CA GLU A 10 -16.72 4.67 3.44
C GLU A 10 -17.64 5.07 2.29
N GLN A 11 -17.79 6.37 2.04
CA GLN A 11 -18.63 6.88 0.94
C GLN A 11 -18.17 6.35 -0.42
N MET A 12 -16.85 6.32 -0.67
CA MET A 12 -16.30 5.76 -1.90
C MET A 12 -16.62 4.26 -2.05
N LEU A 13 -16.49 3.48 -0.98
CA LEU A 13 -16.79 2.05 -1.00
C LEU A 13 -18.29 1.76 -1.16
N ALA A 14 -19.15 2.55 -0.50
CA ALA A 14 -20.60 2.36 -0.56
C ALA A 14 -21.21 2.79 -1.91
N ARG A 15 -20.47 3.57 -2.72
CA ARG A 15 -20.97 4.14 -3.97
C ARG A 15 -21.22 3.09 -5.05
N LYS A 16 -20.28 2.17 -5.25
CA LYS A 16 -20.31 1.20 -6.34
C LYS A 16 -19.36 0.03 -6.12
N ILE A 17 -19.49 -0.99 -6.97
CA ILE A 17 -18.54 -2.10 -7.08
C ILE A 17 -17.40 -1.64 -7.98
N TYR A 18 -16.16 -2.00 -7.61
CA TYR A 18 -14.95 -1.74 -8.39
C TYR A 18 -14.49 -3.06 -9.03
N PRO A 19 -14.84 -3.36 -10.30
CA PRO A 19 -14.60 -4.68 -10.89
C PRO A 19 -13.11 -5.08 -10.93
N VAL A 20 -12.23 -4.08 -11.05
CA VAL A 20 -10.78 -4.28 -11.03
C VAL A 20 -10.28 -4.90 -9.73
N LEU A 21 -11.01 -4.71 -8.62
CA LEU A 21 -10.70 -5.26 -7.29
C LEU A 21 -11.24 -6.68 -7.08
N LEU A 22 -12.00 -7.26 -8.01
CA LEU A 22 -12.55 -8.62 -7.85
C LEU A 22 -11.47 -9.72 -7.77
N GLY A 23 -10.23 -9.41 -8.16
CA GLY A 23 -9.08 -10.30 -7.96
C GLY A 23 -8.59 -10.36 -6.51
N ASP A 24 -8.92 -9.35 -5.69
CA ASP A 24 -8.48 -9.23 -4.31
C ASP A 24 -9.28 -10.16 -3.38
N ALA A 25 -8.61 -10.82 -2.44
CA ALA A 25 -9.29 -11.68 -1.47
C ALA A 25 -10.07 -10.86 -0.42
N VAL A 26 -9.50 -9.73 0.04
CA VAL A 26 -10.11 -8.88 1.07
C VAL A 26 -11.35 -8.17 0.51
N TYR A 27 -11.29 -7.67 -0.72
CA TYR A 27 -12.42 -7.06 -1.41
C TYR A 27 -13.55 -8.08 -1.62
N ARG A 28 -13.23 -9.30 -2.08
CA ARG A 28 -14.24 -10.36 -2.21
C ARG A 28 -14.87 -10.75 -0.87
N ALA A 29 -14.09 -10.79 0.21
CA ALA A 29 -14.63 -11.02 1.55
C ALA A 29 -15.59 -9.88 1.97
N PHE A 30 -15.23 -8.62 1.69
CA PHE A 30 -16.12 -7.48 1.87
C PHE A 30 -17.44 -7.63 1.09
N LEU A 31 -17.38 -7.98 -0.19
CA LEU A 31 -18.59 -8.21 -1.01
C LEU A 31 -19.44 -9.37 -0.46
N THR A 32 -18.79 -10.45 -0.01
CA THR A 32 -19.46 -11.59 0.59
C THR A 32 -20.21 -11.21 1.87
N LEU A 33 -19.60 -10.38 2.73
CA LEU A 33 -20.23 -9.83 3.93
C LEU A 33 -21.45 -8.95 3.60
N ALA A 34 -21.43 -8.27 2.45
CA ALA A 34 -22.58 -7.53 1.94
C ALA A 34 -23.71 -8.41 1.37
N GLY A 35 -23.52 -9.75 1.34
CA GLY A 35 -24.47 -10.70 0.77
C GLY A 35 -24.29 -10.95 -0.73
N MET A 36 -23.19 -10.50 -1.33
CA MET A 36 -22.87 -10.77 -2.73
C MET A 36 -22.17 -12.12 -2.86
N GLY A 37 -22.81 -13.05 -3.57
CA GLY A 37 -22.26 -14.39 -3.80
C GLY A 37 -21.08 -14.43 -4.79
N PRO A 38 -20.43 -15.58 -4.95
CA PRO A 38 -19.24 -15.75 -5.80
C PRO A 38 -19.50 -15.54 -7.31
N ASN A 39 -20.77 -15.59 -7.75
CA ASN A 39 -21.18 -15.41 -9.15
C ASN A 39 -21.85 -14.05 -9.39
N PHE A 40 -21.56 -13.06 -8.55
CA PHE A 40 -22.17 -11.73 -8.67
C PHE A 40 -21.78 -11.08 -10.01
N PRO A 41 -22.73 -10.49 -10.76
CA PRO A 41 -22.44 -9.87 -12.05
C PRO A 41 -21.42 -8.73 -11.90
N SER A 42 -20.60 -8.54 -12.93
CA SER A 42 -19.52 -7.54 -12.98
C SER A 42 -20.02 -6.12 -13.25
N ASP A 43 -21.34 -5.91 -13.24
CA ASP A 43 -21.89 -4.57 -13.35
C ASP A 43 -21.51 -3.80 -12.08
N GLU A 44 -21.02 -2.57 -12.25
CA GLU A 44 -20.53 -1.74 -11.14
C GLU A 44 -21.64 -1.40 -10.11
N THR A 45 -22.87 -1.88 -10.33
CA THR A 45 -24.08 -1.52 -9.61
C THR A 45 -24.40 -2.45 -8.45
N VAL A 46 -24.72 -1.85 -7.30
CA VAL A 46 -25.20 -2.57 -6.12
C VAL A 46 -26.72 -2.82 -6.24
N PRO A 47 -27.20 -4.08 -6.11
CA PRO A 47 -28.61 -4.39 -6.15
C PRO A 47 -29.37 -3.64 -5.05
N VAL A 48 -30.56 -3.14 -5.37
CA VAL A 48 -31.36 -2.33 -4.43
C VAL A 48 -31.58 -3.04 -3.10
N SER A 49 -31.85 -4.35 -3.14
CA SER A 49 -32.06 -5.18 -1.94
C SER A 49 -30.83 -5.36 -1.06
N LEU A 50 -29.62 -5.14 -1.59
CA LEU A 50 -28.36 -5.31 -0.86
C LEU A 50 -27.71 -3.99 -0.45
N ARG A 51 -28.27 -2.82 -0.83
CA ARG A 51 -27.65 -1.51 -0.58
C ARG A 51 -27.37 -1.25 0.90
N GLU A 52 -28.29 -1.60 1.79
CA GLU A 52 -28.07 -1.42 3.24
C GLU A 52 -26.95 -2.31 3.78
N ASN A 53 -26.90 -3.57 3.36
CA ASN A 53 -25.85 -4.51 3.76
C ASN A 53 -24.49 -4.07 3.20
N PHE A 54 -24.48 -3.59 1.96
CA PHE A 54 -23.29 -3.06 1.30
C PHE A 54 -22.75 -1.83 2.01
N ALA A 55 -23.62 -0.88 2.39
CA ALA A 55 -23.22 0.30 3.16
C ALA A 55 -22.65 -0.08 4.55
N LYS A 56 -23.29 -1.02 5.26
CA LYS A 56 -22.78 -1.53 6.55
C LYS A 56 -21.40 -2.19 6.39
N ALA A 57 -21.22 -3.02 5.36
CA ALA A 57 -19.95 -3.67 5.07
C ALA A 57 -18.87 -2.64 4.68
N ALA A 58 -19.23 -1.61 3.92
CA ALA A 58 -18.33 -0.52 3.53
C ALA A 58 -17.82 0.25 4.75
N LYS A 59 -18.72 0.57 5.68
CA LYS A 59 -18.38 1.19 6.97
C LYS A 59 -17.37 0.37 7.77
N ILE A 60 -17.65 -0.92 7.97
CA ILE A 60 -16.75 -1.82 8.71
C ILE A 60 -15.38 -1.88 8.02
N ARG A 61 -15.34 -2.02 6.70
CA ARG A 61 -14.09 -2.16 5.96
C ARG A 61 -13.29 -0.86 5.90
N ALA A 62 -13.96 0.29 5.80
CA ALA A 62 -13.33 1.59 5.89
C ALA A 62 -12.66 1.77 7.25
N HIS A 63 -13.38 1.48 8.33
CA HIS A 63 -12.83 1.52 9.68
C HIS A 63 -11.58 0.65 9.84
N ILE A 64 -11.64 -0.62 9.42
CA ILE A 64 -10.48 -1.53 9.51
C ILE A 64 -9.29 -0.99 8.70
N ALA A 65 -9.53 -0.54 7.47
CA ALA A 65 -8.47 -0.01 6.60
C ALA A 65 -7.79 1.23 7.19
N VAL A 66 -8.58 2.21 7.65
CA VAL A 66 -8.04 3.43 8.26
C VAL A 66 -7.32 3.11 9.57
N ALA A 67 -7.86 2.22 10.41
CA ALA A 67 -7.22 1.81 11.65
C ALA A 67 -5.87 1.11 11.41
N GLU A 68 -5.77 0.26 10.38
CA GLU A 68 -4.52 -0.40 9.99
C GLU A 68 -3.45 0.61 9.56
N ILE A 69 -3.84 1.60 8.76
CA ILE A 69 -2.96 2.67 8.27
C ILE A 69 -2.54 3.61 9.40
N ALA A 70 -3.49 4.07 10.22
CA ALA A 70 -3.20 4.94 11.36
C ALA A 70 -2.24 4.26 12.35
N ARG A 71 -2.47 2.97 12.66
CA ARG A 71 -1.59 2.18 13.55
C ARG A 71 -0.18 2.01 13.02
N SER A 72 -0.02 2.02 11.70
CA SER A 72 1.29 1.86 11.07
C SER A 72 2.18 3.10 11.23
N SER A 73 1.57 4.25 11.58
CA SER A 73 2.21 5.55 11.76
C SER A 73 3.00 6.07 10.56
N GLY A 74 2.88 5.46 9.37
CA GLY A 74 3.68 5.82 8.19
C GLY A 74 3.19 7.05 7.42
N LEU A 75 1.97 7.51 7.67
CA LEU A 75 1.41 8.73 7.06
C LEU A 75 1.11 9.81 8.11
N GLU A 76 1.33 11.06 7.72
CA GLU A 76 1.00 12.22 8.53
C GLU A 76 -0.51 12.42 8.50
N GLU A 77 -1.17 12.27 9.66
CA GLU A 77 -2.63 12.35 9.76
C GLU A 77 -3.18 13.66 9.18
N ALA A 78 -2.51 14.78 9.44
CA ALA A 78 -2.93 16.10 8.99
C ALA A 78 -2.88 16.28 7.46
N ARG A 79 -2.13 15.43 6.75
CA ARG A 79 -1.95 15.47 5.30
C ARG A 79 -2.52 14.24 4.59
N SER A 80 -3.33 13.45 5.29
CA SER A 80 -3.92 12.23 4.75
C SER A 80 -5.35 12.46 4.27
N ASN A 81 -5.71 11.87 3.13
CA ASN A 81 -7.07 11.92 2.57
C ASN A 81 -7.42 10.64 1.81
N ALA A 82 -8.72 10.31 1.78
CA ALA A 82 -9.22 9.25 0.90
C ALA A 82 -9.41 9.81 -0.52
N LYS A 83 -9.08 9.01 -1.54
CA LYS A 83 -9.15 9.43 -2.94
C LYS A 83 -9.45 8.25 -3.86
N LEU A 84 -10.10 8.52 -4.99
CA LEU A 84 -10.11 7.62 -6.13
C LEU A 84 -8.90 7.92 -7.01
N ILE A 85 -8.02 6.93 -7.20
CA ILE A 85 -7.03 7.00 -8.28
C ILE A 85 -7.67 6.44 -9.54
N THR A 86 -7.54 7.20 -10.63
CA THR A 86 -8.03 6.83 -11.95
C THR A 86 -6.82 6.51 -12.81
N GLY A 87 -6.88 5.45 -13.61
CA GLY A 87 -5.79 5.13 -14.52
C GLY A 87 -5.66 6.16 -15.66
N PRO A 88 -4.57 6.09 -16.45
CA PRO A 88 -3.50 5.11 -16.35
C PRO A 88 -2.51 5.43 -15.22
N VAL A 89 -2.31 4.49 -14.31
CA VAL A 89 -1.33 4.65 -13.22
C VAL A 89 -0.67 3.31 -12.92
N THR A 90 0.61 3.35 -12.55
CA THR A 90 1.35 2.18 -12.09
C THR A 90 1.82 2.40 -10.66
N LEU A 91 1.47 1.46 -9.80
CA LEU A 91 1.87 1.42 -8.40
C LEU A 91 2.83 0.25 -8.17
N TYR A 92 3.72 0.45 -7.22
CA TYR A 92 4.77 -0.49 -6.84
C TYR A 92 4.73 -0.77 -5.36
N ARG A 93 5.15 -1.97 -5.00
CA ARG A 93 5.34 -2.35 -3.60
C ARG A 93 6.48 -3.34 -3.45
N PHE A 94 7.30 -3.15 -2.42
CA PHE A 94 8.34 -4.12 -2.05
C PHE A 94 7.84 -5.14 -1.03
N TRP A 95 8.36 -6.36 -1.10
CA TRP A 95 8.07 -7.42 -0.12
C TRP A 95 9.22 -8.43 0.01
N ASP A 96 9.23 -9.16 1.13
CA ASP A 96 10.19 -10.23 1.47
C ASP A 96 9.61 -11.59 1.09
N SER A 97 10.23 -12.28 0.13
CA SER A 97 9.77 -13.60 -0.34
C SER A 97 9.75 -14.68 0.73
N ARG A 98 10.51 -14.50 1.82
CA ARG A 98 10.57 -15.44 2.95
C ARG A 98 9.45 -15.25 3.97
N ALA A 99 8.73 -14.13 3.87
CA ALA A 99 7.59 -13.81 4.72
C ALA A 99 6.38 -13.42 3.85
N PRO A 100 5.88 -14.35 3.00
CA PRO A 100 4.79 -14.05 2.07
C PRO A 100 3.49 -13.65 2.77
N GLU A 101 3.30 -14.00 4.04
CA GLU A 101 2.18 -13.51 4.85
C GLU A 101 2.23 -12.00 5.10
N ARG A 102 3.41 -11.37 4.98
CA ARG A 102 3.62 -9.91 5.04
C ARG A 102 3.54 -9.25 3.66
N ARG A 103 3.29 -10.04 2.61
CA ARG A 103 3.02 -9.57 1.24
C ARG A 103 1.63 -8.94 1.12
N GLU A 104 0.74 -9.10 2.09
CA GLU A 104 -0.52 -8.35 2.16
C GLU A 104 -0.33 -7.19 3.12
N GLY A 105 -0.37 -5.96 2.63
CA GLY A 105 0.07 -4.80 3.38
C GLY A 105 -0.17 -3.51 2.62
N VAL A 106 -0.23 -2.44 3.39
CA VAL A 106 -0.79 -1.15 2.97
C VAL A 106 0.13 -0.32 2.05
N TRP A 107 1.41 -0.66 1.92
CA TRP A 107 2.38 0.27 1.36
C TRP A 107 2.59 0.10 -0.14
N TRP A 108 2.03 1.04 -0.91
CA TRP A 108 2.30 1.18 -2.32
C TRP A 108 2.74 2.61 -2.64
N PHE A 109 3.39 2.78 -3.79
CA PHE A 109 3.82 4.10 -4.26
C PHE A 109 3.82 4.16 -5.77
N GLU A 110 3.63 5.35 -6.31
CA GLU A 110 3.51 5.59 -7.75
C GLU A 110 4.85 5.49 -8.48
N ARG A 111 4.78 5.22 -9.80
CA ARG A 111 5.92 5.21 -10.71
C ARG A 111 6.81 6.44 -10.62
N HIS A 112 6.22 7.60 -10.39
CA HIS A 112 6.98 8.84 -10.21
C HIS A 112 8.05 8.72 -9.13
N VAL A 113 7.81 7.97 -8.04
CA VAL A 113 8.82 7.77 -6.98
C VAL A 113 10.00 6.92 -7.48
N ILE A 114 9.74 5.91 -8.33
CA ILE A 114 10.81 5.16 -9.02
C ILE A 114 11.57 6.06 -9.99
N ASP A 115 10.86 6.91 -10.72
CA ASP A 115 11.49 7.84 -11.66
C ASP A 115 12.40 8.85 -10.92
N LEU A 116 11.94 9.40 -9.78
CA LEU A 116 12.76 10.23 -8.88
C LEU A 116 13.95 9.47 -8.33
N CYS A 117 13.76 8.23 -7.88
CA CYS A 117 14.85 7.39 -7.42
C CYS A 117 15.91 7.20 -8.51
N LYS A 118 15.49 6.89 -9.74
CA LYS A 118 16.42 6.72 -10.87
C LYS A 118 17.15 8.01 -11.25
N GLN A 119 16.53 9.17 -11.04
CA GLN A 119 17.12 10.48 -11.31
C GLN A 119 18.12 10.92 -10.22
N ASN A 120 17.87 10.58 -8.95
CA ASN A 120 18.60 11.14 -7.80
C ASN A 120 19.52 10.14 -7.09
N ALA A 121 19.28 8.83 -7.24
CA ALA A 121 20.10 7.79 -6.64
C ALA A 121 21.29 7.39 -7.54
N GLY A 122 22.15 6.52 -7.02
CA GLY A 122 23.22 5.89 -7.78
C GLY A 122 22.73 4.94 -8.89
N ARG A 123 23.68 4.32 -9.58
CA ARG A 123 23.40 3.46 -10.75
C ARG A 123 23.10 2.01 -10.37
N THR A 124 23.47 1.59 -9.17
CA THR A 124 23.27 0.22 -8.72
C THR A 124 21.89 0.03 -8.07
N ALA A 125 21.36 -1.20 -8.09
CA ALA A 125 20.14 -1.53 -7.37
C ALA A 125 20.24 -1.26 -5.86
N ALA A 126 21.41 -1.47 -5.26
CA ALA A 126 21.64 -1.23 -3.83
C ALA A 126 21.50 0.26 -3.48
N GLU A 127 22.11 1.14 -4.26
CA GLU A 127 22.00 2.60 -4.06
C GLU A 127 20.56 3.10 -4.27
N ARG A 128 19.86 2.56 -5.27
CA ARG A 128 18.45 2.88 -5.54
C ARG A 128 17.54 2.41 -4.41
N LEU A 129 17.77 1.20 -3.90
CA LEU A 129 17.01 0.66 -2.77
C LEU A 129 17.23 1.50 -1.51
N GLU A 130 18.47 1.92 -1.25
CA GLU A 130 18.82 2.79 -0.13
C GLU A 130 18.13 4.16 -0.25
N TRP A 131 18.16 4.77 -1.44
CA TRP A 131 17.44 6.02 -1.69
C TRP A 131 15.94 5.87 -1.41
N LEU A 132 15.32 4.82 -1.93
CA LEU A 132 13.89 4.55 -1.73
C LEU A 132 13.58 4.35 -0.24
N ARG A 133 14.45 3.65 0.48
CA ARG A 133 14.34 3.43 1.91
C ARG A 133 14.31 4.75 2.69
N GLU A 134 15.18 5.70 2.34
CA GLU A 134 15.23 7.02 2.96
C GLU A 134 13.99 7.88 2.67
N HIS A 135 13.44 7.79 1.45
CA HIS A 135 12.42 8.73 0.98
C HIS A 135 10.98 8.23 1.16
N LEU A 136 10.76 6.91 1.08
CA LEU A 136 9.44 6.33 1.33
C LEU A 136 9.12 6.21 2.81
N ALA A 137 10.12 6.29 3.70
CA ALA A 137 9.95 6.25 5.15
C ALA A 137 8.87 5.25 5.60
N VAL A 138 9.08 3.98 5.26
CA VAL A 138 8.25 2.86 5.70
C VAL A 138 9.06 2.06 6.71
N SER A 139 8.50 1.82 7.91
CA SER A 139 9.12 1.03 8.99
C SER A 139 9.04 -0.48 8.70
N ILE A 140 9.60 -0.87 7.56
CA ILE A 140 9.77 -2.25 7.13
C ILE A 140 11.26 -2.56 7.10
N ASP A 141 11.62 -3.82 7.29
CA ASP A 141 13.00 -4.24 7.16
C ASP A 141 13.40 -4.34 5.68
N TRP A 142 13.81 -3.21 5.09
CA TRP A 142 14.17 -3.11 3.67
C TRP A 142 15.31 -4.05 3.27
N SER A 143 16.20 -4.42 4.19
CA SER A 143 17.30 -5.36 3.91
C SER A 143 16.83 -6.79 3.62
N LYS A 144 15.54 -7.06 3.84
CA LYS A 144 14.93 -8.35 3.58
C LYS A 144 14.07 -8.37 2.32
N MET A 145 13.83 -7.21 1.71
CA MET A 145 13.03 -7.10 0.50
C MET A 145 13.84 -7.59 -0.69
N ASP A 146 13.30 -8.56 -1.42
CA ASP A 146 13.91 -9.15 -2.61
C ASP A 146 12.93 -9.19 -3.79
N ARG A 147 11.66 -8.82 -3.56
CA ARG A 147 10.61 -8.80 -4.56
C ARG A 147 9.94 -7.43 -4.67
N ILE A 148 9.42 -7.16 -5.85
CA ILE A 148 8.55 -6.02 -6.14
C ILE A 148 7.27 -6.51 -6.80
N ASP A 149 6.12 -6.10 -6.28
CA ASP A 149 4.84 -6.25 -6.96
C ASP A 149 4.57 -4.99 -7.79
N VAL A 150 4.16 -5.19 -9.03
CA VAL A 150 3.77 -4.14 -9.97
C VAL A 150 2.29 -4.25 -10.26
N MET A 151 1.59 -3.14 -10.08
CA MET A 151 0.16 -3.02 -10.32
C MET A 151 -0.08 -1.89 -11.31
N SER A 152 -0.83 -2.18 -12.37
CA SER A 152 -1.19 -1.18 -13.39
C SER A 152 -2.70 -1.07 -13.51
N LEU A 153 -3.21 0.15 -13.44
CA LEU A 153 -4.60 0.48 -13.71
C LEU A 153 -4.73 1.05 -15.11
N ALA A 154 -5.69 0.55 -15.89
CA ALA A 154 -6.02 1.07 -17.21
C ALA A 154 -6.82 2.38 -17.12
N ALA A 155 -6.90 3.14 -18.22
CA ALA A 155 -7.51 4.48 -18.26
C ALA A 155 -8.99 4.55 -17.80
N ASN A 156 -9.72 3.45 -17.89
CA ASN A 156 -11.12 3.35 -17.48
C ASN A 156 -11.30 2.67 -16.12
N GLN A 157 -10.22 2.43 -15.38
CA GLN A 157 -10.25 1.81 -14.06
C GLN A 157 -10.01 2.84 -12.98
N GLU A 158 -10.70 2.66 -11.87
CA GLU A 158 -10.46 3.42 -10.65
C GLU A 158 -10.49 2.51 -9.43
N VAL A 159 -9.73 2.90 -8.41
CA VAL A 159 -9.72 2.22 -7.11
C VAL A 159 -9.67 3.23 -5.98
N PRO A 160 -10.38 2.97 -4.87
CA PRO A 160 -10.29 3.78 -3.66
C PRO A 160 -8.96 3.53 -2.94
N VAL A 161 -8.28 4.60 -2.58
CA VAL A 161 -6.99 4.61 -1.87
C VAL A 161 -7.00 5.67 -0.78
N ILE A 162 -5.97 5.64 0.06
CA ILE A 162 -5.65 6.70 1.01
C ILE A 162 -4.29 7.27 0.64
N GLU A 163 -4.23 8.56 0.35
CA GLU A 163 -2.99 9.27 0.07
C GLU A 163 -2.56 10.04 1.32
N GLY A 164 -1.26 10.23 1.50
CA GLY A 164 -0.74 11.05 2.58
C GLY A 164 0.74 11.37 2.41
N THR A 165 1.25 12.29 3.23
CA THR A 165 2.69 12.55 3.33
C THR A 165 3.32 11.53 4.26
N GLY A 166 4.41 10.89 3.82
CA GLY A 166 5.18 9.98 4.66
C GLY A 166 5.78 10.67 5.89
N THR A 167 5.59 10.10 7.07
CA THR A 167 6.22 10.59 8.31
C THR A 167 7.66 10.07 8.42
N ALA A 168 8.46 10.71 9.29
CA ALA A 168 9.75 10.15 9.64
C ALA A 168 9.60 8.79 10.36
N GLN A 169 10.31 7.76 9.88
CA GLN A 169 10.24 6.41 10.42
C GLN A 169 11.60 5.95 10.96
N ARG A 170 11.61 5.10 11.99
CA ARG A 170 12.85 4.49 12.46
C ARG A 170 13.48 3.64 11.37
N MET A 171 14.81 3.70 11.25
CA MET A 171 15.54 2.90 10.27
C MET A 171 15.36 1.38 10.42
N TYR A 172 15.05 0.94 11.64
CA TYR A 172 14.69 -0.44 11.94
C TYR A 172 13.38 -0.47 12.73
N SER A 173 12.46 -1.35 12.32
CA SER A 173 11.24 -1.60 13.08
C SER A 173 11.58 -2.24 14.43
N ALA A 174 10.72 -2.05 15.44
CA ALA A 174 10.89 -2.71 16.73
C ALA A 174 10.91 -4.25 16.61
N THR A 175 10.27 -4.80 15.57
CA THR A 175 10.25 -6.24 15.28
C THR A 175 11.48 -6.73 14.53
N ALA A 176 12.31 -5.84 13.97
CA ALA A 176 13.61 -6.18 13.37
C ALA A 176 14.64 -6.67 14.40
N LEU A 177 14.34 -6.55 15.70
CA LEU A 177 15.13 -7.04 16.83
C LEU A 177 15.24 -8.57 16.93
N THR A 178 14.54 -9.34 16.09
CA THR A 178 14.61 -10.80 16.16
C THR A 178 15.99 -11.33 15.73
N ARG A 179 16.54 -12.23 16.56
CA ARG A 179 17.89 -12.83 16.55
C ARG A 179 18.58 -12.84 15.17
N GLY A 180 19.72 -12.16 15.10
CA GLY A 180 20.61 -12.13 13.93
C GLY A 180 21.06 -10.71 13.55
N LYS A 181 20.23 -9.69 13.82
CA LYS A 181 20.53 -8.29 13.44
C LYS A 181 21.53 -7.57 14.36
N VAL A 182 21.63 -7.98 15.63
CA VAL A 182 22.68 -7.51 16.56
C VAL A 182 24.10 -7.80 16.02
N ALA A 183 24.23 -8.84 15.18
CA ALA A 183 25.48 -9.21 14.52
C ALA A 183 25.69 -8.49 13.17
N SER A 184 24.71 -7.73 12.67
CA SER A 184 24.88 -6.91 11.47
C SER A 184 25.71 -5.68 11.81
N LYS A 185 26.80 -5.47 11.06
CA LYS A 185 27.68 -4.29 11.21
C LYS A 185 26.94 -2.95 11.04
N ASP A 186 25.81 -2.96 10.33
CA ASP A 186 25.00 -1.76 10.05
C ASP A 186 23.93 -1.45 11.11
N TYR A 187 23.72 -2.33 12.09
CA TYR A 187 22.65 -2.18 13.07
C TYR A 187 22.97 -1.10 14.10
N TRP A 188 24.08 -1.26 14.84
CA TRP A 188 24.45 -0.36 15.93
C TRP A 188 24.66 1.10 15.51
N PRO A 189 25.34 1.41 14.38
CA PRO A 189 25.53 2.80 13.94
C PRO A 189 24.23 3.50 13.51
N ASN A 190 23.18 2.74 13.24
CA ASN A 190 21.90 3.24 12.72
C ASN A 190 20.74 3.04 13.71
N LEU A 191 21.03 2.53 14.90
CA LEU A 191 20.07 2.42 15.99
C LEU A 191 19.63 3.83 16.44
N GLY A 192 18.32 4.08 16.45
CA GLY A 192 17.76 5.38 16.85
C GLY A 192 17.77 6.45 15.75
N LYS A 193 18.34 6.18 14.57
CA LYS A 193 18.21 7.07 13.41
C LYS A 193 16.83 6.90 12.75
N PHE A 194 16.41 7.96 12.07
CA PHE A 194 15.13 8.04 11.37
C PHE A 194 15.34 8.33 9.88
N PHE A 195 14.52 7.71 9.03
CA PHE A 195 14.29 8.18 7.68
C PHE A 195 13.47 9.47 7.73
N PRO A 196 13.80 10.48 6.90
CA PRO A 196 13.17 11.79 6.95
C PRO A 196 11.69 11.79 6.53
N GLY A 197 11.28 10.89 5.62
CA GLY A 197 9.95 10.92 5.02
C GLY A 197 9.74 12.14 4.12
N GLY A 198 8.51 12.62 4.03
CA GLY A 198 8.16 13.84 3.29
C GLY A 198 7.68 13.63 1.85
N VAL A 199 7.82 12.42 1.29
CA VAL A 199 7.26 12.09 -0.04
C VAL A 199 5.80 11.66 0.09
N LYS A 200 4.98 12.03 -0.89
CA LYS A 200 3.59 11.57 -1.00
C LYS A 200 3.54 10.05 -1.23
N GLN A 201 2.70 9.36 -0.48
CA GLN A 201 2.47 7.94 -0.57
C GLN A 201 1.01 7.65 -0.89
N THR A 202 0.78 6.53 -1.57
CA THR A 202 -0.55 6.10 -2.01
C THR A 202 -0.79 4.70 -1.50
N VAL A 203 -1.70 4.56 -0.56
CA VAL A 203 -2.00 3.32 0.15
C VAL A 203 -3.32 2.74 -0.35
N PRO A 204 -3.31 1.71 -1.20
CA PRO A 204 -4.50 0.97 -1.61
C PRO A 204 -4.85 -0.12 -0.57
N PRO A 205 -6.01 -0.04 0.11
CA PRO A 205 -6.44 -1.09 1.04
C PRO A 205 -6.89 -2.39 0.36
N PHE A 206 -7.13 -2.34 -0.95
CA PHE A 206 -7.51 -3.49 -1.77
C PHE A 206 -6.56 -3.58 -2.96
N LEU A 207 -6.18 -4.80 -3.31
CA LEU A 207 -5.17 -5.04 -4.34
C LEU A 207 -5.83 -5.71 -5.56
N PRO A 208 -5.96 -5.02 -6.71
CA PRO A 208 -6.27 -5.70 -7.95
C PRO A 208 -5.15 -6.67 -8.33
N ARG A 209 -5.16 -7.18 -9.56
CA ARG A 209 -4.08 -8.07 -10.04
C ARG A 209 -2.74 -7.35 -10.07
N PHE A 210 -1.72 -7.99 -9.53
CA PHE A 210 -0.32 -7.53 -9.57
C PHE A 210 0.61 -8.64 -10.05
N GLN A 211 1.79 -8.25 -10.54
CA GLN A 211 2.84 -9.16 -10.97
C GLN A 211 4.06 -8.99 -10.09
N GLY A 212 4.55 -10.10 -9.53
CA GLY A 212 5.80 -10.13 -8.76
C GLY A 212 7.01 -10.20 -9.69
N GLN A 213 8.01 -9.38 -9.42
CA GLN A 213 9.27 -9.35 -10.14
C GLN A 213 10.45 -9.41 -9.16
N ASP A 214 11.62 -9.79 -9.67
CA ASP A 214 12.88 -9.69 -8.92
C ASP A 214 13.24 -8.21 -8.70
N LEU A 215 13.45 -7.83 -7.43
CA LEU A 215 13.71 -6.44 -7.06
C LEU A 215 15.02 -5.91 -7.64
N ASN A 216 16.08 -6.73 -7.59
CA ASN A 216 17.40 -6.32 -8.06
C ASN A 216 17.39 -6.10 -9.57
N ARG A 217 16.78 -7.02 -10.33
CA ARG A 217 16.59 -6.87 -11.78
C ARG A 217 15.76 -5.63 -12.11
N PHE A 218 14.68 -5.38 -11.38
CA PHE A 218 13.83 -4.21 -11.59
C PHE A 218 14.59 -2.90 -11.34
N LEU A 219 15.32 -2.81 -10.22
CA LEU A 219 16.08 -1.61 -9.86
C LEU A 219 17.36 -1.46 -10.69
N SER A 220 17.96 -2.53 -11.18
CA SER A 220 19.10 -2.48 -12.10
C SER A 220 18.67 -2.13 -13.53
N GLY A 221 17.41 -2.42 -13.89
CA GLY A 221 16.83 -2.13 -15.20
C GLY A 221 16.56 -0.63 -15.39
N ALA A 222 17.49 0.04 -16.07
CA ALA A 222 17.27 1.25 -16.85
C ALA A 222 18.09 1.11 -18.13
#